data_AF-A0A5Y7TKW2-F1
#
_entry.id   AF-A0A5Y7TKW2-F1
#
_cell.length_a   1.000
_cell.length_b   1.000
_cell.length_c   1.000
_cell.angle_alpha   90.00
_cell.angle_beta   90.00
_cell.angle_gamma   90.00
#
_symmetry.space_group_name_H-M   'P 1'
#
loop_
_entity.id
_entity.type
_entity.pdbx_description
1 polymer ?
#
loop_
_entity_poly.entity_id
_entity_poly.type
_entity_poly.pdbx_seq_one_letter_code
_entity_poly.pdbx_strand_id
1 'polypeptide(L)'
;MFALNAQLLAGQDVKIEPGATSVNLPERGHLVNSNGQMALQLLKTGDTLPAAVPVLNAVRDAATGLDRITVPAVAGAPERTILVNPAPSPAAPSDTASPPPSVPVTPVHTGTEIKPVETITVTTTPAADIGGLQDFIYWRPDAAGTGVEPIYVILSSPYGETNAKGKYSGRDYNSDKAGGPIQDLDWKTATIDREGVDKVKLHTGRFAESDANKIMIDRLEKILNGEMQPTDTDKRFYTHEIRELERYRNLGIKDGIIPDNQGDVWNNTHTATLEDYKINERNEPLYTPDAIQAAEEQAKREYL
;
A
#
# COMPACT_ATOMS: atom_id res chain seq x y z
N MET A 1 -1.31 -10.66 -1.12
CA MET A 1 -1.36 -11.09 -2.53
C MET A 1 -2.00 -12.47 -2.56
N PHE A 2 -2.84 -12.74 -3.54
CA PHE A 2 -3.41 -14.05 -3.83
C PHE A 2 -3.25 -14.35 -5.31
N ALA A 3 -2.99 -15.59 -5.67
CA ALA A 3 -2.79 -15.98 -7.06
C ALA A 3 -3.42 -17.34 -7.35
N LEU A 4 -3.97 -17.48 -8.54
CA LEU A 4 -4.55 -18.72 -9.04
C LEU A 4 -4.40 -18.82 -10.56
N ASN A 5 -4.63 -20.00 -11.12
CA ASN A 5 -4.65 -20.16 -12.57
C ASN A 5 -5.83 -19.35 -13.16
N ALA A 6 -5.53 -18.40 -14.04
CA ALA A 6 -6.50 -17.48 -14.63
C ALA A 6 -7.54 -18.20 -15.51
N GLN A 7 -7.17 -19.35 -16.08
CA GLN A 7 -8.06 -20.17 -16.92
C GLN A 7 -9.28 -20.68 -16.13
N LEU A 8 -9.18 -20.79 -14.80
CA LEU A 8 -10.29 -21.17 -13.92
C LEU A 8 -11.35 -20.08 -13.76
N LEU A 9 -10.99 -18.83 -14.08
CA LEU A 9 -11.89 -17.68 -14.03
C LEU A 9 -12.34 -17.23 -15.43
N ALA A 10 -11.87 -17.88 -16.50
CA ALA A 10 -12.27 -17.54 -17.85
C ALA A 10 -13.76 -17.85 -18.07
N GLY A 11 -14.40 -17.08 -18.97
CA GLY A 11 -15.75 -17.39 -19.40
C GLY A 11 -15.87 -18.79 -19.99
N GLN A 12 -17.08 -19.33 -20.02
CA GLN A 12 -17.35 -20.62 -20.65
C GLN A 12 -16.84 -20.60 -22.10
N ASP A 13 -16.07 -21.61 -22.48
CA ASP A 13 -15.41 -21.77 -23.79
C ASP A 13 -14.34 -20.72 -24.15
N VAL A 14 -13.90 -19.88 -23.20
CA VAL A 14 -12.79 -18.94 -23.40
C VAL A 14 -11.47 -19.61 -23.03
N LYS A 15 -10.58 -19.77 -24.02
CA LYS A 15 -9.19 -20.17 -23.79
C LYS A 15 -8.29 -18.94 -23.74
N ILE A 16 -7.53 -18.79 -22.66
CA ILE A 16 -6.53 -17.74 -22.52
C ILE A 16 -5.27 -18.20 -23.26
N GLU A 17 -4.87 -17.46 -24.28
CA GLU A 17 -3.71 -17.79 -25.13
C GLU A 17 -2.55 -16.79 -24.88
N PRO A 18 -1.28 -17.24 -24.97
CA PRO A 18 -0.12 -16.36 -24.87
C PRO A 18 -0.13 -15.25 -25.93
N GLY A 19 0.49 -14.11 -25.59
CA GLY A 19 0.62 -12.95 -26.49
C GLY A 19 -0.49 -11.90 -26.35
N ALA A 20 -1.55 -12.19 -25.59
CA ALA A 20 -2.53 -11.17 -25.21
C ALA A 20 -1.91 -10.10 -24.29
N THR A 21 -2.27 -8.83 -24.47
CA THR A 21 -1.90 -7.72 -23.58
C THR A 21 -2.93 -7.48 -22.48
N SER A 22 -4.14 -8.01 -22.65
CA SER A 22 -5.21 -8.03 -21.64
C SER A 22 -6.12 -9.23 -21.88
N VAL A 23 -6.79 -9.69 -20.82
CA VAL A 23 -7.78 -10.77 -20.86
C VAL A 23 -9.04 -10.29 -20.17
N ASN A 24 -10.21 -10.48 -20.80
CA ASN A 24 -11.48 -10.18 -20.18
C ASN A 24 -11.90 -11.31 -19.24
N LEU A 25 -12.05 -11.01 -17.95
CA LEU A 25 -12.60 -11.94 -16.97
C LEU A 25 -14.05 -11.58 -16.61
N PRO A 26 -14.97 -12.56 -16.49
CA PRO A 26 -16.35 -12.37 -16.04
C PRO A 26 -16.45 -11.91 -14.57
N GLU A 27 -15.43 -12.20 -13.77
CA GLU A 27 -15.26 -11.73 -12.39
C GLU A 27 -13.80 -11.31 -12.17
N ARG A 28 -13.58 -10.26 -11.37
CA ARG A 28 -12.24 -9.83 -10.91
C ARG A 28 -12.15 -9.92 -9.39
N GLY A 29 -11.00 -10.34 -8.89
CA GLY A 29 -10.74 -10.50 -7.47
C GLY A 29 -10.36 -9.19 -6.79
N HIS A 30 -10.81 -9.04 -5.55
CA HIS A 30 -10.43 -7.96 -4.65
C HIS A 30 -10.07 -8.57 -3.30
N LEU A 31 -8.84 -8.32 -2.82
CA LEU A 31 -8.43 -8.70 -1.47
C LEU A 31 -8.73 -7.56 -0.50
N VAL A 32 -9.64 -7.81 0.44
CA VAL A 32 -10.06 -6.85 1.46
C VAL A 32 -9.84 -7.41 2.85
N ASN A 33 -9.72 -6.54 3.84
CA ASN A 33 -9.76 -6.94 5.24
C ASN A 33 -11.19 -6.74 5.77
N SER A 34 -11.92 -7.83 5.94
CA SER A 34 -13.28 -7.83 6.47
C SER A 34 -13.27 -8.34 7.90
N ASN A 35 -13.60 -7.48 8.87
CA ASN A 35 -13.66 -7.81 10.30
C ASN A 35 -12.39 -8.50 10.85
N GLY A 36 -11.21 -8.07 10.40
CA GLY A 36 -9.93 -8.64 10.83
C GLY A 36 -9.52 -9.91 10.09
N GLN A 37 -10.30 -10.34 9.09
CA GLN A 37 -9.99 -11.47 8.22
C GLN A 37 -9.69 -10.98 6.81
N MET A 38 -8.61 -11.49 6.21
CA MET A 38 -8.38 -11.29 4.79
C MET A 38 -9.41 -12.09 4.00
N ALA A 39 -10.22 -11.41 3.19
CA ALA A 39 -11.25 -12.00 2.37
C ALA A 39 -10.95 -11.75 0.88
N LEU A 40 -11.16 -12.79 0.07
CA LEU A 40 -11.22 -12.65 -1.38
C LEU A 40 -12.68 -12.39 -1.78
N GLN A 41 -12.95 -11.21 -2.32
CA GLN A 41 -14.20 -10.90 -2.99
C GLN A 41 -14.04 -11.12 -4.49
N LEU A 42 -15.03 -11.75 -5.13
CA LEU A 42 -15.13 -11.85 -6.58
C LEU A 42 -16.19 -10.87 -7.06
N LEU A 43 -15.75 -9.85 -7.79
CA LEU A 43 -16.58 -8.75 -8.27
C LEU A 43 -17.01 -9.04 -9.70
N LYS A 44 -18.32 -8.98 -9.96
CA LYS A 44 -18.86 -9.17 -11.31
C LYS A 44 -18.41 -8.02 -12.22
N THR A 45 -17.88 -8.35 -13.40
CA THR A 45 -17.49 -7.35 -14.39
C THR A 45 -18.68 -6.96 -15.27
N GLY A 46 -18.66 -5.75 -15.81
CA GLY A 46 -19.75 -5.15 -16.56
C GLY A 46 -19.58 -3.64 -16.67
N ASP A 47 -20.69 -2.89 -16.70
CA ASP A 47 -20.67 -1.45 -16.93
C ASP A 47 -19.91 -0.65 -15.85
N THR A 48 -19.93 -1.14 -14.60
CA THR A 48 -19.30 -0.46 -13.44
C THR A 48 -17.88 -0.93 -13.16
N LEU A 49 -17.48 -2.10 -13.67
CA LEU A 49 -16.16 -2.68 -13.47
C LEU A 49 -15.67 -3.28 -14.80
N PRO A 50 -14.66 -2.68 -15.45
CA PRO A 50 -14.11 -3.22 -16.69
C PRO A 50 -13.64 -4.67 -16.55
N ALA A 51 -13.99 -5.50 -17.54
CA ALA A 51 -13.60 -6.91 -17.57
C ALA A 51 -12.11 -7.12 -17.87
N ALA A 52 -11.47 -6.16 -18.54
CA ALA A 52 -10.10 -6.27 -18.99
C ALA A 52 -9.11 -6.27 -17.81
N VAL A 53 -8.37 -7.37 -17.68
CA VAL A 53 -7.25 -7.53 -16.76
C VAL A 53 -5.95 -7.43 -17.56
N PRO A 54 -4.99 -6.59 -17.17
CA PRO A 54 -3.72 -6.44 -17.89
C PRO A 54 -2.87 -7.71 -17.80
N VAL A 55 -2.19 -8.05 -18.90
CA VAL A 55 -1.17 -9.10 -18.91
C VAL A 55 0.20 -8.44 -18.76
N LEU A 56 0.93 -8.79 -17.70
CA LEU A 56 2.26 -8.27 -17.41
C LEU A 56 3.32 -9.33 -17.69
N ASN A 57 4.48 -8.89 -18.16
CA ASN A 57 5.62 -9.74 -18.43
C ASN A 57 6.59 -9.71 -17.26
N ALA A 58 7.12 -10.88 -16.91
CA ALA A 58 8.20 -10.99 -15.95
C ALA A 58 9.55 -10.83 -16.65
N VAL A 59 10.49 -10.11 -16.02
CA VAL A 59 11.84 -9.87 -16.51
C VAL A 59 12.84 -10.63 -15.64
N ARG A 60 13.66 -11.48 -16.24
CA ARG A 60 14.72 -12.22 -15.52
C ARG A 60 15.75 -11.26 -14.95
N ASP A 61 15.98 -11.36 -13.65
CA ASP A 61 17.15 -10.82 -12.98
C ASP A 61 18.28 -11.86 -13.02
N ALA A 62 19.31 -11.58 -13.82
CA ALA A 62 20.44 -12.49 -14.00
C ALA A 62 21.31 -12.64 -12.75
N ALA A 63 21.29 -11.67 -11.83
CA ALA A 63 22.11 -11.71 -10.61
C ALA A 63 21.49 -12.62 -9.55
N THR A 64 20.15 -12.59 -9.42
CA THR A 64 19.42 -13.35 -8.39
C THR A 64 18.80 -14.64 -8.90
N GLY A 65 18.61 -14.77 -10.22
CA GLY A 65 17.89 -15.89 -10.84
C GLY A 65 16.36 -15.82 -10.66
N LEU A 66 15.85 -14.74 -10.05
CA LEU A 66 14.41 -14.47 -9.92
C LEU A 66 13.88 -13.75 -11.15
N ASP A 67 12.58 -13.84 -11.38
CA ASP A 67 11.87 -12.98 -12.34
C ASP A 67 11.20 -11.82 -11.60
N ARG A 68 11.16 -10.64 -12.21
CA ARG A 68 10.59 -9.40 -11.65
C ARG A 68 9.43 -8.92 -12.50
N ILE A 69 8.29 -8.63 -11.87
CA ILE A 69 7.15 -8.00 -12.51
C ILE A 69 6.94 -6.62 -11.90
N THR A 70 6.90 -5.59 -12.74
CA THR A 70 6.53 -4.22 -12.33
C THR A 70 5.04 -4.03 -12.52
N VAL A 71 4.32 -3.86 -11.41
CA VAL A 71 2.89 -3.57 -11.40
C VAL A 71 2.72 -2.05 -11.33
N PRO A 72 2.06 -1.43 -12.33
CA PRO A 72 1.98 0.03 -12.41
C PRO A 72 1.17 0.63 -11.26
N ALA A 73 1.51 1.87 -10.90
CA ALA A 73 0.71 2.65 -9.96
C ALA A 73 -0.71 2.88 -10.48
N VAL A 74 -1.69 2.83 -9.58
CA VAL A 74 -3.09 3.23 -9.85
C VAL A 74 -3.54 4.24 -8.81
N ALA A 75 -4.71 4.85 -8.99
CA ALA A 75 -5.27 5.73 -7.97
C ALA A 75 -5.38 4.98 -6.62
N GLY A 76 -4.72 5.49 -5.59
CA GLY A 76 -4.72 4.89 -4.25
C GLY A 76 -3.75 3.73 -4.04
N ALA A 77 -2.91 3.34 -5.02
CA ALA A 77 -1.87 2.33 -4.80
C ALA A 77 -0.59 2.62 -5.62
N PRO A 78 0.60 2.61 -4.99
CA PRO A 78 1.85 2.90 -5.69
C PRO A 78 2.24 1.78 -6.66
N GLU A 79 3.27 2.04 -7.47
CA GLU A 79 3.95 1.01 -8.24
C GLU A 79 4.51 -0.07 -7.29
N ARG A 80 4.48 -1.34 -7.71
CA ARG A 80 4.96 -2.47 -6.91
C ARG A 80 5.85 -3.39 -7.73
N THR A 81 6.91 -3.90 -7.12
CA THR A 81 7.71 -4.99 -7.69
C THR A 81 7.24 -6.32 -7.09
N ILE A 82 6.88 -7.26 -7.95
CA ILE A 82 6.60 -8.65 -7.56
C ILE A 82 7.78 -9.53 -7.97
N LEU A 83 8.31 -10.30 -7.02
CA LEU A 83 9.33 -11.29 -7.27
C LEU A 83 8.67 -12.65 -7.54
N VAL A 84 9.04 -13.28 -8.66
CA VAL A 84 8.61 -14.61 -9.04
C VAL A 84 9.82 -15.53 -8.97
N ASN A 85 9.71 -16.57 -8.18
CA ASN A 85 10.70 -17.64 -8.15
C ASN A 85 10.38 -18.64 -9.26
N PRO A 86 11.20 -18.75 -10.32
CA PRO A 86 10.93 -19.69 -11.41
C PRO A 86 11.20 -21.14 -11.03
N ALA A 87 11.88 -21.38 -9.90
CA ALA A 87 12.14 -22.72 -9.42
C ALA A 87 10.88 -23.37 -8.83
N PRO A 88 10.61 -24.66 -9.11
CA PRO A 88 9.54 -25.37 -8.44
C PRO A 88 9.80 -25.40 -6.94
N SER A 89 8.75 -25.17 -6.14
CA SER A 89 8.88 -25.23 -4.68
C SER A 89 9.31 -26.62 -4.24
N PRO A 90 10.37 -26.77 -3.42
CA PRO A 90 10.81 -28.07 -2.96
C PRO A 90 9.77 -28.68 -2.01
N ALA A 91 9.59 -30.00 -2.08
CA ALA A 91 8.65 -30.73 -1.22
C ALA A 91 9.00 -30.66 0.29
N ALA A 92 10.25 -30.36 0.62
CA ALA A 92 10.72 -30.01 1.96
C ALA A 92 11.95 -29.10 1.84
N PRO A 93 12.13 -28.10 2.73
CA PRO A 93 13.40 -27.39 2.84
C PRO A 93 14.45 -28.34 3.44
N SER A 94 15.21 -29.04 2.59
CA SER A 94 16.34 -29.86 3.03
C SER A 94 17.63 -29.36 2.39
N ASP A 95 18.43 -28.63 3.17
CA ASP A 95 19.82 -28.28 2.80
C ASP A 95 20.77 -29.43 3.16
N THR A 96 20.50 -30.62 2.60
CA THR A 96 21.25 -31.84 2.91
C THR A 96 22.20 -32.25 1.79
N ALA A 97 22.20 -31.53 0.66
CA ALA A 97 23.08 -31.79 -0.47
C ALA A 97 24.39 -30.98 -0.33
N SER A 98 25.51 -31.57 -0.72
CA SER A 98 26.84 -30.93 -0.74
C SER A 98 27.41 -30.93 -2.16
N PRO A 99 27.65 -29.76 -2.79
CA PRO A 99 27.29 -28.43 -2.29
C PRO A 99 25.77 -28.20 -2.29
N PRO A 100 25.26 -27.25 -1.48
CA PRO A 100 23.86 -26.85 -1.52
C PRO A 100 23.44 -26.47 -2.94
N PRO A 101 22.28 -26.92 -3.44
CA PRO A 101 21.77 -26.44 -4.72
C PRO A 101 21.52 -24.93 -4.63
N SER A 102 22.07 -24.17 -5.56
CA SER A 102 21.95 -22.71 -5.63
C SER A 102 20.59 -22.29 -6.23
N VAL A 103 19.51 -22.76 -5.63
CA VAL A 103 18.14 -22.49 -6.06
C VAL A 103 17.50 -21.51 -5.08
N PRO A 104 16.87 -20.41 -5.54
CA PRO A 104 16.16 -19.51 -4.65
C PRO A 104 15.06 -20.25 -3.88
N VAL A 105 14.95 -20.00 -2.57
CA VAL A 105 13.91 -20.58 -1.72
C VAL A 105 12.91 -19.49 -1.33
N THR A 106 11.65 -19.69 -1.69
CA THR A 106 10.57 -18.77 -1.29
C THR A 106 10.24 -19.00 0.19
N PRO A 107 10.23 -17.96 1.05
CA PRO A 107 9.82 -18.09 2.45
C PRO A 107 8.40 -18.69 2.55
N VAL A 108 8.24 -19.71 3.40
CA VAL A 108 6.95 -20.36 3.64
C VAL A 108 6.17 -19.57 4.69
N HIS A 109 4.85 -19.50 4.53
CA HIS A 109 3.97 -18.89 5.53
C HIS A 109 4.03 -19.66 6.86
N THR A 110 4.32 -18.96 7.97
CA THR A 110 4.48 -19.54 9.31
C THR A 110 3.44 -19.07 10.32
N GLY A 111 2.52 -18.19 9.90
CA GLY A 111 1.52 -17.58 10.77
C GLY A 111 0.24 -18.40 10.87
N THR A 112 -0.90 -17.70 10.81
CA THR A 112 -2.24 -18.28 10.96
C THR A 112 -2.55 -19.33 9.90
N GLU A 113 -3.28 -20.38 10.28
CA GLU A 113 -3.77 -21.39 9.33
C GLU A 113 -4.67 -20.76 8.26
N ILE A 114 -4.45 -21.09 6.98
CA ILE A 114 -5.26 -20.64 5.86
C ILE A 114 -6.36 -21.68 5.62
N LYS A 115 -7.62 -21.33 5.91
CA LYS A 115 -8.79 -22.17 5.67
C LYS A 115 -9.68 -21.58 4.58
N PRO A 116 -10.13 -22.36 3.59
CA PRO A 116 -11.21 -21.95 2.71
C PRO A 116 -12.46 -21.61 3.51
N VAL A 117 -13.18 -20.56 3.12
CA VAL A 117 -14.47 -20.22 3.73
C VAL A 117 -15.51 -21.21 3.24
N GLU A 118 -16.23 -21.86 4.17
CA GLU A 118 -17.23 -22.88 3.83
C GLU A 118 -18.52 -22.29 3.22
N THR A 119 -18.83 -21.03 3.54
CA THR A 119 -20.04 -20.34 3.08
C THR A 119 -19.69 -19.13 2.25
N ILE A 120 -20.11 -19.15 0.98
CA ILE A 120 -19.97 -18.01 0.07
C ILE A 120 -21.16 -17.08 0.27
N THR A 121 -20.89 -15.81 0.58
CA THR A 121 -21.92 -14.77 0.67
C THR A 121 -21.96 -13.99 -0.63
N VAL A 122 -23.14 -13.85 -1.23
CA VAL A 122 -23.36 -12.97 -2.39
C VAL A 122 -23.98 -11.67 -1.88
N THR A 123 -23.28 -10.56 -2.09
CA THR A 123 -23.75 -9.22 -1.74
C THR A 123 -23.68 -8.31 -2.96
N THR A 124 -24.46 -7.23 -2.95
CA THR A 124 -24.31 -6.16 -3.93
C THR A 124 -23.18 -5.24 -3.49
N THR A 125 -22.06 -5.22 -4.22
CA THR A 125 -20.95 -4.31 -3.95
C THR A 125 -21.33 -2.87 -4.34
N PRO A 126 -21.26 -1.89 -3.42
CA PRO A 126 -21.41 -0.47 -3.76
C PRO A 126 -20.41 -0.03 -4.83
N ALA A 127 -20.81 0.82 -5.78
CA ALA A 127 -19.94 1.28 -6.87
C ALA A 127 -18.67 2.03 -6.39
N ALA A 128 -18.69 2.57 -5.17
CA ALA A 128 -17.56 3.25 -4.55
C ALA A 128 -16.40 2.30 -4.17
N ASP A 129 -16.68 1.00 -4.00
CA ASP A 129 -15.70 0.00 -3.54
C ASP A 129 -14.90 -0.65 -4.68
N ILE A 130 -15.09 -0.15 -5.91
CA ILE A 130 -14.47 -0.68 -7.15
C ILE A 130 -13.15 0.06 -7.48
N GLY A 131 -12.86 1.17 -6.80
CA GLY A 131 -11.60 1.91 -6.96
C GLY A 131 -10.40 1.15 -6.37
N GLY A 132 -9.26 1.16 -7.07
CA GLY A 132 -7.98 0.67 -6.52
C GLY A 132 -7.66 -0.82 -6.74
N LEU A 133 -8.40 -1.53 -7.59
CA LEU A 133 -8.03 -2.89 -8.01
C LEU A 133 -6.65 -2.89 -8.70
N GLN A 134 -5.68 -3.53 -8.05
CA GLN A 134 -4.40 -3.90 -8.66
C GLN A 134 -4.36 -5.41 -8.83
N ASP A 135 -4.80 -5.86 -10.00
CA ASP A 135 -4.79 -7.25 -10.43
C ASP A 135 -4.18 -7.35 -11.83
N PHE A 136 -3.56 -8.48 -12.12
CA PHE A 136 -2.92 -8.72 -13.40
C PHE A 136 -2.83 -10.20 -13.71
N ILE A 137 -2.55 -10.54 -14.96
CA ILE A 137 -2.19 -11.90 -15.37
C ILE A 137 -0.72 -11.91 -15.78
N TYR A 138 0.01 -12.96 -15.44
CA TYR A 138 1.32 -13.24 -16.03
C TYR A 138 1.42 -14.71 -16.43
N TRP A 139 2.40 -15.04 -17.27
CA TRP A 139 2.64 -16.42 -17.71
C TRP A 139 3.77 -17.03 -16.90
N ARG A 140 3.56 -18.26 -16.42
CA ARG A 140 4.63 -19.10 -15.88
C ARG A 140 4.70 -20.43 -16.63
N PRO A 141 5.85 -21.14 -16.60
CA PRO A 141 5.92 -22.50 -17.09
C PRO A 141 4.87 -23.39 -16.41
N ASP A 142 4.26 -24.29 -17.16
CA ASP A 142 3.36 -25.30 -16.60
C ASP A 142 4.12 -26.35 -15.77
N ALA A 143 3.39 -27.21 -15.05
CA ALA A 143 4.00 -28.24 -14.21
C ALA A 143 4.86 -29.26 -14.98
N ALA A 144 4.61 -29.43 -16.29
CA ALA A 144 5.40 -30.30 -17.15
C ALA A 144 6.67 -29.62 -17.68
N GLY A 145 6.78 -28.29 -17.57
CA GLY A 145 7.86 -27.47 -18.14
C GLY A 145 7.86 -27.42 -19.66
N THR A 146 6.79 -27.88 -20.32
CA THR A 146 6.69 -27.98 -21.78
C THR A 146 5.79 -26.90 -22.38
N GLY A 147 5.04 -26.21 -21.54
CA GLY A 147 4.13 -25.15 -21.92
C GLY A 147 4.09 -24.03 -20.88
N VAL A 148 3.05 -23.21 -20.96
CA VAL A 148 2.84 -22.09 -20.04
C VAL A 148 1.39 -22.07 -19.57
N GLU A 149 1.18 -21.59 -18.36
CA GLU A 149 -0.14 -21.35 -17.80
C GLU A 149 -0.30 -19.89 -17.35
N PRO A 150 -1.49 -19.29 -17.54
CA PRO A 150 -1.75 -17.93 -17.11
C PRO A 150 -2.09 -17.91 -15.62
N ILE A 151 -1.45 -17.04 -14.86
CA ILE A 151 -1.67 -16.86 -13.43
C ILE A 151 -2.28 -15.50 -13.19
N TYR A 152 -3.50 -15.50 -12.66
CA TYR A 152 -4.18 -14.30 -12.20
C TYR A 152 -3.71 -13.96 -10.79
N VAL A 153 -3.20 -12.75 -10.61
CA VAL A 153 -2.65 -12.23 -9.36
C VAL A 153 -3.51 -11.07 -8.90
N ILE A 154 -3.94 -11.14 -7.64
CA ILE A 154 -4.75 -10.13 -6.97
C ILE A 154 -3.93 -9.54 -5.84
N LEU A 155 -3.80 -8.21 -5.83
CA LEU A 155 -3.15 -7.49 -4.75
C LEU A 155 -4.20 -6.86 -3.83
N SER A 156 -3.90 -6.83 -2.53
CA SER A 156 -4.67 -6.02 -1.59
C SER A 156 -4.29 -4.55 -1.73
N SER A 157 -5.26 -3.67 -1.49
CA SER A 157 -4.98 -2.26 -1.21
C SER A 157 -4.00 -2.17 -0.04
N PRO A 158 -2.96 -1.31 -0.11
CA PRO A 158 -2.08 -1.11 1.04
C PRO A 158 -2.76 -0.26 2.12
N TYR A 159 -3.91 0.35 1.83
CA TYR A 159 -4.55 1.39 2.65
C TYR A 159 -5.95 0.98 3.14
N GLY A 160 -6.30 -0.30 3.02
CA GLY A 160 -7.54 -0.86 3.52
C GLY A 160 -8.79 -0.47 2.75
N GLU A 161 -9.94 -0.73 3.37
CA GLU A 161 -11.27 -0.34 2.89
C GLU A 161 -11.47 1.18 3.03
N THR A 162 -12.14 1.82 2.08
CA THR A 162 -12.44 3.26 2.08
C THR A 162 -13.93 3.51 1.88
N ASN A 163 -14.48 4.61 2.42
CA ASN A 163 -15.91 4.94 2.29
C ASN A 163 -16.17 6.43 1.95
N ALA A 164 -15.11 7.23 1.85
CA ALA A 164 -15.18 8.65 1.58
C ALA A 164 -13.98 9.09 0.73
N LYS A 165 -14.17 10.17 -0.03
CA LYS A 165 -13.09 10.88 -0.72
C LYS A 165 -12.89 12.25 -0.08
N GLY A 166 -11.66 12.58 0.28
CA GLY A 166 -11.28 13.88 0.80
C GLY A 166 -11.59 14.99 -0.21
N LYS A 167 -12.24 16.07 0.25
CA LYS A 167 -12.63 17.21 -0.57
C LYS A 167 -11.42 18.02 -1.01
N TYR A 168 -10.43 18.19 -0.12
CA TYR A 168 -9.25 19.01 -0.38
C TYR A 168 -8.09 18.16 -0.94
N SER A 169 -7.82 17.02 -0.30
CA SER A 169 -6.73 16.11 -0.68
C SER A 169 -7.04 15.26 -1.91
N GLY A 170 -8.32 14.96 -2.16
CA GLY A 170 -8.78 14.04 -3.22
C GLY A 170 -8.51 12.55 -2.95
N ARG A 171 -7.97 12.23 -1.77
CA ARG A 171 -7.60 10.86 -1.36
C ARG A 171 -8.81 10.08 -0.90
N ASP A 172 -8.84 8.79 -1.19
CA ASP A 172 -9.86 7.87 -0.67
C ASP A 172 -9.43 7.40 0.74
N TYR A 173 -10.38 7.39 1.68
CA TYR A 173 -10.15 7.00 3.07
C TYR A 173 -11.45 6.49 3.73
N ASN A 174 -11.33 5.93 4.93
CA ASN A 174 -12.45 5.52 5.76
C ASN A 174 -12.68 6.54 6.88
N SER A 175 -13.76 7.31 6.75
CA SER A 175 -14.12 8.37 7.70
C SER A 175 -14.51 7.83 9.08
N ASP A 176 -15.05 6.60 9.16
CA ASP A 176 -15.43 5.97 10.43
C ASP A 176 -14.21 5.45 11.20
N LYS A 177 -13.09 5.21 10.51
CA LYS A 177 -11.82 4.71 11.06
C LYS A 177 -10.73 5.79 11.15
N ALA A 178 -11.10 7.06 11.07
CA ALA A 178 -10.17 8.20 11.00
C ALA A 178 -9.76 8.81 12.36
N GLY A 179 -10.19 8.24 13.49
CA GLY A 179 -9.87 8.77 14.82
C GLY A 179 -10.66 10.03 15.19
N GLY A 180 -11.90 10.13 14.71
CA GLY A 180 -12.83 11.23 14.99
C GLY A 180 -13.27 12.00 13.73
N PRO A 181 -14.28 12.89 13.85
CA PRO A 181 -14.80 13.64 12.72
C PRO A 181 -13.77 14.61 12.14
N ILE A 182 -13.99 15.05 10.90
CA ILE A 182 -13.26 16.16 10.31
C ILE A 182 -13.65 17.47 11.02
N GLN A 183 -12.67 18.30 11.32
CA GLN A 183 -12.83 19.61 11.94
C GLN A 183 -12.46 20.72 10.96
N ASP A 184 -13.04 21.91 11.14
CA ASP A 184 -12.74 23.07 10.30
C ASP A 184 -11.55 23.85 10.90
N LEU A 185 -10.32 23.38 10.68
CA LEU A 185 -9.11 23.95 11.28
C LEU A 185 -8.30 24.82 10.31
N ASP A 186 -7.45 25.69 10.85
CA ASP A 186 -6.52 26.52 10.09
C ASP A 186 -5.11 26.39 10.67
N TRP A 187 -4.16 25.98 9.82
CA TRP A 187 -2.76 25.81 10.18
C TRP A 187 -2.00 27.15 10.23
N LYS A 188 -2.51 28.20 9.57
CA LYS A 188 -1.80 29.48 9.40
C LYS A 188 -1.58 30.21 10.73
N THR A 189 -2.50 30.03 11.67
CA THR A 189 -2.49 30.65 12.99
C THR A 189 -1.66 29.87 14.01
N ALA A 190 -1.06 28.74 13.62
CA ALA A 190 -0.26 27.93 14.53
C ALA A 190 0.98 28.69 15.03
N THR A 191 1.20 28.55 16.34
CA THR A 191 2.43 28.97 17.02
C THR A 191 3.20 27.71 17.34
N ILE A 192 4.46 27.66 16.94
CA ILE A 192 5.35 26.52 17.20
C ILE A 192 5.92 26.69 18.61
N ASP A 193 5.66 25.70 19.47
CA ASP A 193 6.14 25.66 20.85
C ASP A 193 6.83 24.32 21.18
N ARG A 194 7.48 24.26 22.34
CA ARG A 194 8.26 23.09 22.76
C ARG A 194 7.37 21.83 22.85
N GLU A 195 6.17 21.96 23.42
CA GLU A 195 5.27 20.82 23.62
C GLU A 195 4.82 20.22 22.28
N GLY A 196 4.49 21.06 21.32
CA GLY A 196 4.12 20.60 19.99
C GLY A 196 5.30 19.97 19.25
N VAL A 197 6.51 20.52 19.33
CA VAL A 197 7.69 19.90 18.70
C VAL A 197 7.99 18.54 19.32
N ASP A 198 7.81 18.38 20.63
CA ASP A 198 7.96 17.09 21.30
C ASP A 198 6.89 16.08 20.83
N LYS A 199 5.64 16.52 20.58
CA LYS A 199 4.59 15.69 19.97
C LYS A 199 4.91 15.30 18.52
N VAL A 200 5.45 16.22 17.72
CA VAL A 200 5.91 15.93 16.34
C VAL A 200 6.93 14.80 16.39
N LYS A 201 7.99 14.95 17.20
CA LYS A 201 9.04 13.92 17.35
C LYS A 201 8.47 12.58 17.80
N LEU A 202 7.52 12.60 18.74
CA LEU A 202 6.87 11.39 19.26
C LEU A 202 6.09 10.65 18.17
N HIS A 203 5.35 11.38 17.33
CA HIS A 203 4.57 10.80 16.23
C HIS A 203 5.47 10.29 15.12
N THR A 204 6.39 11.11 14.62
CA THR A 204 7.30 10.73 13.52
C THR A 204 8.25 9.61 13.93
N GLY A 205 8.66 9.58 15.21
CA GLY A 205 9.54 8.56 15.78
C GLY A 205 8.88 7.18 15.93
N ARG A 206 7.56 7.06 15.70
CA ARG A 206 6.87 5.76 15.60
C ARG A 206 7.36 4.95 14.39
N PHE A 207 7.79 5.62 13.33
CA PHE A 207 8.10 5.01 12.04
C PHE A 207 9.61 4.78 11.86
N ALA A 208 9.98 4.09 10.78
CA ALA A 208 11.38 3.97 10.37
C ALA A 208 12.01 5.36 10.19
N GLU A 209 13.32 5.46 10.46
CA GLU A 209 14.01 6.74 10.33
C GLU A 209 13.83 7.35 8.94
N SER A 210 13.53 8.66 8.91
CA SER A 210 13.37 9.43 7.69
C SER A 210 14.25 10.67 7.75
N ASP A 211 15.10 10.85 6.73
CA ASP A 211 15.96 12.03 6.63
C ASP A 211 15.15 13.31 6.40
N ALA A 212 14.01 13.19 5.70
CA ALA A 212 13.07 14.30 5.54
C ALA A 212 12.50 14.75 6.89
N ASN A 213 12.09 13.80 7.75
CA ASN A 213 11.62 14.12 9.11
C ASN A 213 12.72 14.78 9.95
N LYS A 214 13.97 14.29 9.86
CA LYS A 214 15.10 14.89 10.58
C LYS A 214 15.28 16.36 10.19
N ILE A 215 15.21 16.69 8.90
CA ILE A 215 15.30 18.08 8.43
C ILE A 215 14.15 18.92 8.95
N MET A 216 12.91 18.44 8.85
CA MET A 216 11.75 19.21 9.33
C MET A 216 11.82 19.43 10.85
N ILE A 217 12.22 18.43 11.63
CA ILE A 217 12.39 18.55 13.09
C ILE A 217 13.50 19.53 13.45
N ASP A 218 14.65 19.51 12.75
CA ASP A 218 15.74 20.47 12.96
C ASP A 218 15.28 21.91 12.67
N ARG A 219 14.48 22.11 11.61
CA ARG A 219 13.88 23.41 11.32
C ARG A 219 12.95 23.88 12.44
N LEU A 220 12.10 23.00 12.98
CA LEU A 220 11.23 23.33 14.10
C LEU A 220 12.03 23.72 15.36
N GLU A 221 13.13 23.05 15.66
CA GLU A 221 14.03 23.43 16.77
C GLU A 221 14.68 24.81 16.55
N LYS A 222 15.16 25.10 15.34
CA LYS A 222 15.70 26.43 14.99
C LYS A 222 14.66 27.53 15.14
N ILE A 223 13.41 27.26 14.78
CA ILE A 223 12.28 28.19 14.99
C ILE A 223 12.04 28.42 16.49
N LEU A 224 12.05 27.35 17.30
CA LEU A 224 11.90 27.47 18.77
C LEU A 224 13.00 28.30 19.41
N ASN A 225 14.23 28.20 18.91
CA ASN A 225 15.37 28.96 19.41
C ASN A 225 15.43 30.40 18.88
N GLY A 226 14.49 30.81 18.02
CA GLY A 226 14.46 32.13 17.38
C GLY A 226 15.54 32.31 16.31
N GLU A 227 16.18 31.24 15.86
CA GLU A 227 17.22 31.25 14.82
C GLU A 227 16.62 31.38 13.42
N MET A 228 15.33 31.08 13.26
CA MET A 228 14.62 31.11 11.98
C MET A 228 13.15 31.53 12.19
N GLN A 229 12.59 32.24 11.21
CA GLN A 229 11.14 32.49 11.15
C GLN A 229 10.40 31.31 10.52
N PRO A 230 9.23 30.92 11.05
CA PRO A 230 8.47 29.81 10.50
C PRO A 230 7.93 30.11 9.11
N THR A 231 8.04 29.14 8.20
CA THR A 231 7.38 29.18 6.90
C THR A 231 6.02 28.48 6.93
N ASP A 232 5.22 28.65 5.88
CA ASP A 232 3.95 27.93 5.73
C ASP A 232 4.13 26.41 5.73
N THR A 233 5.21 25.90 5.13
CA THR A 233 5.52 24.47 5.16
C THR A 233 5.84 23.97 6.56
N ASP A 234 6.58 24.74 7.37
CA ASP A 234 6.86 24.36 8.76
C ASP A 234 5.58 24.29 9.59
N LYS A 235 4.66 25.25 9.40
CA LYS A 235 3.37 25.27 10.10
C LYS A 235 2.46 24.12 9.66
N ARG A 236 2.36 23.84 8.36
CA ARG A 236 1.59 22.70 7.84
C ARG A 236 2.11 21.39 8.40
N PHE A 237 3.41 21.14 8.34
CA PHE A 237 4.04 19.95 8.92
C PHE A 237 3.74 19.84 10.42
N TYR A 238 4.06 20.88 11.19
CA TYR A 238 3.87 20.91 12.63
C TYR A 238 2.43 20.59 13.05
N THR A 239 1.46 21.25 12.43
CA THR A 239 0.04 21.05 12.76
C THR A 239 -0.47 19.69 12.30
N HIS A 240 -0.05 19.22 11.13
CA HIS A 240 -0.41 17.92 10.60
C HIS A 240 0.05 16.78 11.51
N GLU A 241 1.35 16.73 11.84
CA GLU A 241 1.90 15.62 12.65
C GLU A 241 1.27 15.55 14.05
N ILE A 242 0.98 16.71 14.68
CA ILE A 242 0.31 16.76 16.00
C ILE A 242 -1.12 16.24 15.90
N ARG A 243 -1.88 16.71 14.90
CA ARG A 243 -3.28 16.34 14.74
C ARG A 243 -3.45 14.87 14.36
N GLU A 244 -2.54 14.35 13.54
CA GLU A 244 -2.53 12.93 13.20
C GLU A 244 -2.22 12.07 14.43
N LEU A 245 -1.27 12.47 15.28
CA LEU A 245 -1.01 11.79 16.56
C LEU A 245 -2.27 11.69 17.44
N GLU A 246 -3.04 12.76 17.54
CA GLU A 246 -4.31 12.76 18.28
C GLU A 246 -5.32 11.77 17.69
N ARG A 247 -5.40 11.66 16.37
CA ARG A 247 -6.26 10.69 15.70
C ARG A 247 -5.83 9.25 16.00
N TYR A 248 -4.52 8.97 16.00
CA TYR A 248 -3.99 7.67 16.45
C TYR A 248 -4.42 7.36 17.90
N ARG A 249 -4.30 8.32 18.81
CA ARG A 249 -4.72 8.17 20.21
C ARG A 249 -6.23 7.94 20.34
N ASN A 250 -7.05 8.62 19.55
CA ASN A 250 -8.50 8.43 19.52
C ASN A 250 -8.90 7.03 19.01
N LEU A 251 -8.06 6.40 18.18
CA LEU A 251 -8.22 4.99 17.78
C LEU A 251 -7.73 4.00 18.86
N GLY A 252 -7.24 4.49 20.01
CA GLY A 252 -6.69 3.66 21.09
C GLY A 252 -5.28 3.15 20.82
N ILE A 253 -4.60 3.65 19.79
CA ILE A 253 -3.24 3.25 19.45
C ILE A 253 -2.28 3.99 20.38
N LYS A 254 -1.47 3.21 21.12
CA LYS A 254 -0.49 3.76 22.05
C LYS A 254 0.64 4.47 21.29
N ASP A 255 1.19 5.51 21.91
CA ASP A 255 2.34 6.24 21.36
C ASP A 255 3.52 5.30 21.12
N GLY A 256 4.22 5.48 20.01
CA GLY A 256 5.35 4.63 19.59
C GLY A 256 4.99 3.23 19.08
N ILE A 257 3.72 2.81 19.14
CA ILE A 257 3.30 1.51 18.61
C ILE A 257 2.89 1.62 17.14
N ILE A 258 3.46 0.75 16.30
CA ILE A 258 3.03 0.52 14.92
C ILE A 258 1.90 -0.52 14.96
N PRO A 259 0.68 -0.21 14.49
CA PRO A 259 -0.42 -1.18 14.45
C PRO A 259 -0.23 -2.18 13.30
N ASP A 260 -0.77 -3.39 13.45
CA ASP A 260 -0.66 -4.46 12.43
C ASP A 260 -1.25 -4.05 11.06
N ASN A 261 -2.30 -3.21 11.08
CA ASN A 261 -2.92 -2.61 9.90
C ASN A 261 -2.40 -1.18 9.64
N GLN A 262 -1.09 -0.96 9.75
CA GLN A 262 -0.44 0.35 9.64
C GLN A 262 -0.89 1.17 8.44
N GLY A 263 -1.00 0.55 7.26
CA GLY A 263 -1.39 1.26 6.05
C GLY A 263 -2.83 1.81 6.09
N ASP A 264 -3.78 1.03 6.61
CA ASP A 264 -5.17 1.44 6.82
C ASP A 264 -5.25 2.59 7.81
N VAL A 265 -4.62 2.42 8.98
CA VAL A 265 -4.62 3.44 10.05
C VAL A 265 -4.02 4.72 9.50
N TRP A 266 -2.80 4.65 8.95
CA TRP A 266 -2.11 5.80 8.39
C TRP A 266 -2.95 6.49 7.33
N ASN A 267 -3.49 5.77 6.35
CA ASN A 267 -4.25 6.42 5.29
C ASN A 267 -5.49 7.16 5.82
N ASN A 268 -6.20 6.55 6.78
CA ASN A 268 -7.41 7.13 7.35
C ASN A 268 -7.11 8.34 8.22
N THR A 269 -6.10 8.26 9.10
CA THR A 269 -5.70 9.36 9.97
C THR A 269 -5.04 10.49 9.17
N HIS A 270 -4.12 10.17 8.26
CA HIS A 270 -3.41 11.13 7.41
C HIS A 270 -4.38 11.92 6.55
N THR A 271 -5.26 11.22 5.82
CA THR A 271 -6.23 11.87 4.94
C THR A 271 -7.17 12.76 5.75
N ALA A 272 -7.68 12.29 6.89
CA ALA A 272 -8.54 13.10 7.72
C ALA A 272 -7.85 14.34 8.31
N THR A 273 -6.57 14.25 8.64
CA THR A 273 -5.79 15.42 9.06
C THR A 273 -5.58 16.43 7.93
N LEU A 274 -5.31 15.95 6.70
CA LEU A 274 -5.24 16.85 5.54
C LEU A 274 -6.57 17.59 5.34
N GLU A 275 -7.70 16.91 5.51
CA GLU A 275 -9.03 17.51 5.42
C GLU A 275 -9.31 18.50 6.55
N ASP A 276 -8.84 18.24 7.78
CA ASP A 276 -8.99 19.17 8.91
C ASP A 276 -8.41 20.55 8.55
N TYR A 277 -7.25 20.53 7.92
CA TYR A 277 -6.46 21.72 7.58
C TYR A 277 -6.64 22.20 6.13
N LYS A 278 -7.51 21.53 5.36
CA LYS A 278 -7.81 21.85 3.95
C LYS A 278 -6.58 21.80 3.04
N ILE A 279 -5.63 20.91 3.36
CA ILE A 279 -4.35 20.80 2.68
C ILE A 279 -4.47 19.84 1.50
N ASN A 280 -3.94 20.23 0.35
CA ASN A 280 -3.66 19.30 -0.74
C ASN A 280 -2.15 19.13 -0.90
N GLU A 281 -1.61 18.01 -0.41
CA GLU A 281 -0.16 17.78 -0.36
C GLU A 281 0.56 17.81 -1.73
N ARG A 282 -0.18 17.75 -2.85
CA ARG A 282 0.39 17.85 -4.20
C ARG A 282 0.75 19.29 -4.59
N ASN A 283 0.05 20.28 -4.05
CA ASN A 283 0.31 21.70 -4.32
C ASN A 283 0.74 22.48 -3.05
N GLU A 284 0.48 21.92 -1.88
CA GLU A 284 0.82 22.44 -0.56
C GLU A 284 1.63 21.39 0.22
N PRO A 285 2.93 21.23 -0.09
CA PRO A 285 3.72 20.16 0.48
C PRO A 285 3.88 20.31 2.00
N LEU A 286 3.89 19.17 2.69
CA LEU A 286 4.22 19.07 4.11
C LEU A 286 5.73 19.12 4.37
N TYR A 287 6.55 18.90 3.34
CA TYR A 287 8.01 18.90 3.45
C TYR A 287 8.62 20.05 2.66
N THR A 288 9.73 20.60 3.14
CA THR A 288 10.51 21.58 2.37
C THR A 288 11.24 20.90 1.21
N PRO A 289 11.67 21.67 0.19
CA PRO A 289 12.48 21.12 -0.91
C PRO A 289 13.71 20.35 -0.42
N ASP A 290 14.43 20.87 0.58
CA ASP A 290 15.59 20.18 1.17
C ASP A 290 15.21 18.84 1.81
N ALA A 291 14.07 18.78 2.50
CA ALA A 291 13.56 17.54 3.10
C ALA A 291 13.14 16.53 2.03
N ILE A 292 12.50 16.98 0.95
CA ILE A 292 12.13 16.12 -0.19
C ILE A 292 13.40 15.56 -0.86
N GLN A 293 14.41 16.40 -1.11
CA GLN A 293 15.69 15.96 -1.67
C GLN A 293 16.36 14.90 -0.77
N ALA A 294 16.35 15.11 0.55
CA ALA A 294 16.93 14.14 1.47
C ALA A 294 16.19 12.79 1.46
N ALA A 295 14.86 12.78 1.31
CA ALA A 295 14.10 11.54 1.11
C ALA A 295 14.49 10.83 -0.19
N GLU A 296 14.69 11.57 -1.28
CA GLU A 296 15.14 10.98 -2.56
C GLU A 296 16.55 10.38 -2.45
N GLU A 297 17.45 11.04 -1.72
CA GLU A 297 18.80 10.53 -1.46
C GLU A 297 18.79 9.31 -0.54
N GLN A 298 17.95 9.32 0.49
CA GLN A 298 17.74 8.15 1.37
C GLN A 298 17.24 6.95 0.55
N ALA A 299 16.20 7.13 -0.25
CA ALA A 299 15.65 6.07 -1.10
C ALA A 299 16.70 5.49 -2.06
N LYS A 300 17.60 6.32 -2.61
CA LYS A 300 18.71 5.86 -3.45
C LYS A 300 19.72 5.01 -2.68
N ARG A 301 20.04 5.38 -1.44
CA ARG A 301 20.98 4.61 -0.60
C ARG A 301 20.41 3.27 -0.15
N GLU A 302 19.11 3.20 0.10
CA GLU A 302 18.43 1.96 0.51
C GLU A 302 18.17 0.99 -0.66
N TYR A 303 18.21 1.49 -1.90
CA TYR A 303 18.05 0.69 -3.11
C TYR A 303 19.36 0.07 -3.64
N LEU A 304 20.52 0.49 -3.11
CA LEU A 304 21.86 0.01 -3.49
C LEU A 304 22.41 -0.98 -2.46
#